data_AF-A0A8J5S7S3-F1
#
_entry.id   AF-A0A8J5S7S3-F1
#
_cell.length_a   1.000
_cell.length_b   1.000
_cell.length_c   1.000
_cell.angle_alpha   90.00
_cell.angle_beta   90.00
_cell.angle_gamma   90.00
#
_symmetry.space_group_name_H-M   'P 1'
#
loop_
_entity.id
_entity.type
_entity.pdbx_description
1 polymer ?
#
loop_
_entity_poly.entity_id
_entity_poly.type
_entity_poly.pdbx_seq_one_letter_code
_entity_poly.pdbx_strand_id
1 'polypeptide(L)'
;MVKLATARECRAYSLCGGRAPRGRWEYINAGVYIFGAFLLAGGFAGHLSSWSATSRSGLVAAAVGLVVLLAVNAHDLLAHLAGVDYSVGLAAGLDGQFALVELAVPTVYIAGTVLTLVALIFFEIQMVSGYRQNLQKHGLNMLIAGPALWLLGSIHNICQVYERANANVQVLQKCVQTPLLLGSMLFLIGGIVNWHDIHTQSTSTSKLLVSGSSELPLTPVSIDHWIPAP
;
A
#
# COMPACT_ATOMS: atom_id res chain seq x y z
N MET A 1 -11.46 1.65 -5.50
CA MET A 1 -12.36 0.51 -5.20
C MET A 1 -13.64 0.68 -6.02
N VAL A 2 -14.06 -0.33 -6.79
CA VAL A 2 -15.36 -0.29 -7.48
C VAL A 2 -16.48 -0.39 -6.44
N LYS A 3 -16.88 0.75 -5.86
CA LYS A 3 -18.02 0.86 -4.96
C LYS A 3 -18.94 1.98 -5.42
N LEU A 4 -19.71 1.62 -6.44
CA LEU A 4 -21.15 1.79 -6.51
C LEU A 4 -21.73 3.00 -5.77
N ALA A 5 -21.59 4.18 -6.38
CA ALA A 5 -22.65 5.18 -6.32
C ALA A 5 -24.04 4.54 -6.64
N THR A 6 -24.05 3.51 -7.48
CA THR A 6 -25.21 2.68 -7.84
C THR A 6 -25.81 1.86 -6.70
N ALA A 7 -25.05 1.46 -5.66
CA ALA A 7 -25.60 0.71 -4.52
C ALA A 7 -26.38 1.63 -3.59
N ARG A 8 -25.93 2.89 -3.48
CA ARG A 8 -26.65 3.94 -2.77
C ARG A 8 -27.88 4.40 -3.55
N GLU A 9 -27.81 4.52 -4.88
CA GLU A 9 -29.02 4.75 -5.71
C GLU A 9 -30.06 3.64 -5.54
N CYS A 10 -29.65 2.38 -5.40
CA CYS A 10 -30.54 1.25 -5.09
C CYS A 10 -31.15 1.28 -3.68
N ARG A 11 -30.53 1.97 -2.71
CA ARG A 11 -31.03 2.12 -1.33
C ARG A 11 -31.80 3.41 -1.10
N ALA A 12 -31.41 4.50 -1.75
CA ALA A 12 -31.88 5.84 -1.42
C ALA A 12 -33.05 6.29 -2.31
N TYR A 13 -33.01 6.10 -3.64
CA TYR A 13 -34.04 6.71 -4.50
C TYR A 13 -34.24 5.99 -5.83
N SER A 14 -35.24 5.11 -5.90
CA SER A 14 -35.75 4.54 -7.17
C SER A 14 -36.55 5.55 -8.02
N LEU A 15 -36.34 6.86 -7.86
CA LEU A 15 -37.22 7.92 -8.39
C LEU A 15 -36.55 8.92 -9.36
N CYS A 16 -35.22 8.94 -9.51
CA CYS A 16 -34.55 9.79 -10.50
C CYS A 16 -33.65 8.97 -11.43
N GLY A 17 -34.12 8.79 -12.68
CA GLY A 17 -33.46 8.00 -13.71
C GLY A 17 -32.22 8.65 -14.35
N GLY A 18 -31.36 7.79 -14.90
CA GLY A 18 -30.21 8.17 -15.73
C GLY A 18 -29.21 7.01 -15.92
N ARG A 19 -29.62 5.93 -16.59
CA ARG A 19 -28.97 4.60 -16.53
C ARG A 19 -27.78 4.36 -17.48
N ALA A 20 -27.25 5.35 -18.21
CA ALA A 20 -26.33 5.06 -19.34
C ALA A 20 -24.85 5.51 -19.22
N PRO A 21 -24.44 6.69 -18.68
CA PRO A 21 -23.03 7.08 -18.69
C PRO A 21 -22.24 6.64 -17.45
N ARG A 22 -22.90 6.35 -16.33
CA ARG A 22 -22.24 6.12 -15.02
C ARG A 22 -21.54 4.76 -14.89
N GLY A 23 -22.05 3.71 -15.55
CA GLY A 23 -21.41 2.39 -15.55
C GLY A 23 -20.01 2.40 -16.19
N ARG A 24 -19.75 3.28 -17.17
CA ARG A 24 -18.44 3.37 -17.83
C ARG A 24 -17.33 3.83 -16.87
N TRP A 25 -17.65 4.79 -15.99
CA TRP A 25 -16.71 5.29 -14.99
C TRP A 25 -16.38 4.23 -13.93
N GLU A 26 -17.35 3.39 -13.56
CA GLU A 26 -17.12 2.24 -12.66
C GLU A 26 -16.12 1.25 -13.27
N TYR A 27 -16.27 0.90 -14.56
CA TYR A 27 -15.33 0.01 -15.26
C TYR A 27 -13.95 0.64 -15.47
N ILE A 28 -13.89 1.93 -15.84
CA ILE A 28 -12.61 2.65 -15.98
C ILE A 28 -11.88 2.65 -14.66
N ASN A 29 -12.56 2.99 -13.57
CA ASN A 29 -11.97 3.01 -12.24
C ASN A 29 -11.49 1.60 -11.80
N ALA A 30 -12.26 0.56 -12.12
CA ALA A 30 -11.85 -0.84 -11.92
C ALA A 30 -10.54 -1.16 -12.67
N GLY A 31 -10.49 -0.80 -13.95
CA GLY A 31 -9.33 -1.04 -14.82
C GLY A 31 -8.10 -0.29 -14.34
N VAL A 32 -8.24 0.99 -13.96
CA VAL A 32 -7.14 1.80 -13.43
C VAL A 32 -6.64 1.24 -12.09
N TYR A 33 -7.53 0.72 -11.24
CA TYR A 33 -7.14 0.05 -10.00
C TYR A 33 -6.31 -1.21 -10.26
N ILE A 34 -6.75 -2.05 -11.18
CA ILE A 34 -6.03 -3.27 -11.58
C ILE A 34 -4.68 -2.91 -12.19
N PHE A 35 -4.63 -1.91 -13.07
CA PHE A 35 -3.39 -1.44 -13.69
C PHE A 35 -2.40 -0.91 -12.63
N GLY A 36 -2.85 -0.06 -11.71
CA GLY A 36 -2.01 0.43 -10.60
C GLY A 36 -1.51 -0.70 -9.70
N ALA A 37 -2.35 -1.71 -9.43
CA ALA A 37 -1.95 -2.90 -8.67
C ALA A 37 -0.90 -3.75 -9.41
N PHE A 38 -1.01 -3.90 -10.74
CA PHE A 38 0.00 -4.58 -11.55
C PHE A 38 1.32 -3.82 -11.58
N LEU A 39 1.30 -2.49 -11.69
CA LEU A 39 2.51 -1.67 -11.61
C LEU A 39 3.19 -1.82 -10.25
N LEU A 40 2.40 -1.82 -9.17
CA LEU A 40 2.91 -2.02 -7.82
C LEU A 40 3.54 -3.42 -7.68
N ALA A 41 2.80 -4.47 -8.03
CA ALA A 41 3.28 -5.85 -7.93
C ALA A 41 4.51 -6.09 -8.81
N GLY A 42 4.50 -5.63 -10.06
CA GLY A 42 5.62 -5.74 -11.00
C GLY A 42 6.85 -4.94 -10.55
N GLY A 43 6.64 -3.73 -10.02
CA GLY A 43 7.71 -2.90 -9.47
C GLY A 43 8.44 -3.61 -8.33
N PHE A 44 7.71 -4.18 -7.37
CA PHE A 44 8.28 -4.96 -6.27
C PHE A 44 8.84 -6.32 -6.70
N ALA A 45 8.19 -7.03 -7.64
CA ALA A 45 8.71 -8.29 -8.17
C ALA A 45 10.04 -8.09 -8.92
N GLY A 46 10.24 -6.93 -9.53
CA GLY A 46 11.52 -6.54 -10.14
C GLY A 46 12.70 -6.54 -9.14
N HIS A 47 12.45 -6.37 -7.84
CA HIS A 47 13.47 -6.45 -6.80
C HIS A 47 13.82 -7.88 -6.36
N LEU A 48 12.99 -8.87 -6.71
CA LEU A 48 13.28 -10.28 -6.43
C LEU A 48 14.22 -10.89 -7.48
N SER A 49 14.32 -10.27 -8.66
CA SER A 49 15.26 -10.66 -9.71
C SER A 49 16.66 -10.14 -9.37
N SER A 50 17.69 -10.98 -9.52
CA SER A 50 19.11 -10.62 -9.32
C SER A 50 19.64 -9.58 -10.33
N TRP A 51 18.79 -9.11 -11.24
CA TRP A 51 19.16 -8.15 -12.28
C TRP A 51 19.25 -6.72 -11.70
N SER A 52 20.45 -6.34 -11.27
CA SER A 52 20.81 -5.06 -10.61
C SER A 52 20.29 -3.79 -11.32
N ALA A 53 20.12 -3.79 -12.65
CA ALA A 53 19.55 -2.66 -13.40
C ALA A 53 18.08 -2.35 -13.10
N THR A 54 17.37 -3.23 -12.37
CA THR A 54 15.91 -3.18 -12.17
C THR A 54 15.50 -2.46 -10.88
N SER A 55 16.43 -2.18 -9.95
CA SER A 55 16.07 -1.71 -8.61
C SER A 55 15.42 -0.32 -8.62
N ARG A 56 15.98 0.64 -9.36
CA ARG A 56 15.44 1.99 -9.43
C ARG A 56 14.20 2.07 -10.31
N SER A 57 14.20 1.39 -11.46
CA SER A 57 13.02 1.35 -12.34
C SER A 57 11.84 0.63 -11.68
N GLY A 58 12.11 -0.37 -10.84
CA GLY A 58 11.12 -1.08 -10.02
C GLY A 58 10.48 -0.18 -8.97
N LEU A 59 11.30 0.56 -8.21
CA LEU A 59 10.81 1.56 -7.24
C LEU A 59 9.98 2.66 -7.90
N VAL A 60 10.43 3.19 -9.04
CA VAL A 60 9.67 4.19 -9.81
C VAL A 60 8.35 3.62 -10.31
N ALA A 61 8.34 2.41 -10.86
CA ALA A 61 7.11 1.74 -11.29
C ALA A 61 6.14 1.53 -10.12
N ALA A 62 6.65 1.10 -8.96
CA ALA A 62 5.86 0.96 -7.74
C ALA A 62 5.30 2.32 -7.26
N ALA A 63 6.10 3.38 -7.28
CA ALA A 63 5.66 4.74 -6.92
C ALA A 63 4.58 5.26 -7.88
N VAL A 64 4.72 5.07 -9.19
CA VAL A 64 3.69 5.40 -10.17
C VAL A 64 2.41 4.61 -9.90
N GLY A 65 2.52 3.32 -9.60
CA GLY A 65 1.38 2.49 -9.19
C GLY A 65 0.66 3.05 -7.97
N LEU A 66 1.39 3.50 -6.95
CA LEU A 66 0.81 4.13 -5.75
C LEU A 66 0.13 5.46 -6.07
N VAL A 67 0.70 6.31 -6.92
CA VAL A 67 0.06 7.58 -7.35
C VAL A 67 -1.24 7.30 -8.10
N VAL A 68 -1.27 6.29 -8.97
CA VAL A 68 -2.49 5.86 -9.65
C VAL A 68 -3.55 5.37 -8.65
N LEU A 69 -3.17 4.54 -7.69
CA LEU A 69 -4.07 4.07 -6.63
C LEU A 69 -4.59 5.21 -5.75
N LEU A 70 -3.74 6.20 -5.46
CA LEU A 70 -4.12 7.39 -4.70
C LEU A 70 -5.18 8.20 -5.46
N ALA A 71 -4.96 8.44 -6.75
CA ALA A 71 -5.89 9.17 -7.61
C ALA A 71 -7.25 8.45 -7.71
N VAL A 72 -7.25 7.13 -7.89
CA VAL A 72 -8.48 6.33 -7.93
C VAL A 72 -9.25 6.41 -6.61
N ASN A 73 -8.58 6.19 -5.47
CA ASN A 73 -9.26 6.24 -4.18
C ASN A 73 -9.75 7.66 -3.83
N ALA A 74 -9.02 8.70 -4.26
CA ALA A 74 -9.45 10.09 -4.10
C ALA A 74 -10.68 10.40 -4.98
N HIS A 75 -10.69 9.94 -6.23
CA HIS A 75 -11.85 10.05 -7.10
C HIS A 75 -13.08 9.36 -6.50
N ASP A 76 -12.93 8.15 -5.98
CA ASP A 76 -14.02 7.42 -5.31
C ASP A 76 -14.54 8.18 -4.08
N LEU A 77 -13.64 8.67 -3.23
CA LEU A 77 -14.00 9.48 -2.07
C LEU A 77 -14.78 10.74 -2.49
N LEU A 78 -14.30 11.47 -3.51
CA LEU A 78 -14.98 12.66 -4.02
C LEU A 78 -16.35 12.34 -4.60
N ALA A 79 -16.51 11.20 -5.28
CA ALA A 79 -17.80 10.75 -5.79
C ALA A 79 -18.79 10.47 -4.65
N HIS A 80 -18.35 9.85 -3.54
CA HIS A 80 -19.19 9.64 -2.37
C HIS A 80 -19.58 10.95 -1.69
N LEU A 81 -18.63 11.90 -1.55
CA LEU A 81 -18.90 13.24 -1.00
C LEU A 81 -19.90 14.02 -1.85
N ALA A 82 -19.73 14.01 -3.17
CA ALA A 82 -20.66 14.64 -4.11
C ALA A 82 -22.04 13.97 -4.08
N GLY A 83 -22.11 12.65 -3.87
CA GLY A 83 -23.38 11.93 -3.70
C GLY A 83 -24.17 12.32 -2.44
N VAL A 84 -23.59 13.11 -1.53
CA VAL A 84 -24.29 13.70 -0.37
C VAL A 84 -24.24 15.22 -0.36
N ASP A 85 -23.97 15.84 -1.50
CA ASP A 85 -23.85 17.28 -1.62
C ASP A 85 -22.87 17.85 -0.57
N TYR A 86 -21.80 17.10 -0.27
CA TYR A 86 -20.80 17.42 0.76
C TYR A 86 -21.34 17.59 2.19
N SER A 87 -22.57 17.17 2.46
CA SER A 87 -23.22 17.23 3.79
C SER A 87 -22.80 16.06 4.68
N VAL A 88 -21.48 15.85 4.82
CA VAL A 88 -20.88 14.67 5.45
C VAL A 88 -21.31 14.48 6.91
N GLY A 89 -21.43 15.55 7.70
CA GLY A 89 -21.80 15.45 9.10
C GLY A 89 -23.23 14.92 9.32
N LEU A 90 -24.17 15.39 8.51
CA LEU A 90 -25.56 14.94 8.56
C LEU A 90 -25.69 13.51 8.03
N ALA A 91 -25.03 13.22 6.90
CA ALA A 91 -25.07 11.91 6.27
C ALA A 91 -24.42 10.82 7.14
N ALA A 92 -23.26 11.11 7.73
CA ALA A 92 -22.55 10.17 8.58
C ALA A 92 -23.24 9.94 9.93
N GLY A 93 -23.99 10.93 10.44
CA GLY A 93 -24.77 10.79 11.66
C GLY A 93 -26.05 9.95 11.49
N LEU A 94 -26.60 9.90 10.27
CA LEU A 94 -27.84 9.18 9.96
C LEU A 94 -27.58 7.77 9.39
N ASP A 95 -26.46 7.60 8.68
CA ASP A 95 -26.12 6.35 8.01
C ASP A 95 -24.71 5.90 8.39
N GLY A 96 -24.64 4.97 9.36
CA GLY A 96 -23.39 4.35 9.79
C GLY A 96 -22.70 3.55 8.70
N GLN A 97 -23.45 3.02 7.72
CA GLN A 97 -22.87 2.31 6.58
C GLN A 97 -22.16 3.28 5.63
N PHE A 98 -22.74 4.46 5.39
CA PHE A 98 -22.07 5.54 4.67
C PHE A 98 -20.80 5.99 5.40
N ALA A 99 -20.92 6.34 6.69
CA ALA A 99 -19.80 6.83 7.49
C ALA A 99 -18.63 5.84 7.55
N LEU A 100 -18.94 4.60 7.93
CA LEU A 100 -17.92 3.60 8.14
C LEU A 100 -17.35 3.12 6.82
N VAL A 101 -18.15 2.99 5.75
CA VAL A 101 -17.68 2.24 4.59
C VAL A 101 -17.54 3.02 3.29
N GLU A 102 -18.42 3.97 3.03
CA GLU A 102 -18.30 4.83 1.85
C GLU A 102 -17.28 5.95 2.09
N LEU A 103 -17.12 6.38 3.34
CA LEU A 103 -16.16 7.40 3.72
C LEU A 103 -14.87 6.80 4.33
N ALA A 104 -14.98 5.99 5.38
CA ALA A 104 -13.78 5.58 6.11
C ALA A 104 -12.88 4.64 5.29
N VAL A 105 -13.43 3.71 4.50
CA VAL A 105 -12.60 2.80 3.70
C VAL A 105 -11.70 3.48 2.68
N PRO A 106 -12.21 4.30 1.73
CA PRO A 106 -11.34 4.98 0.79
C PRO A 106 -10.35 5.92 1.51
N THR A 107 -10.75 6.54 2.63
CA THR A 107 -9.86 7.36 3.45
C THR A 107 -8.70 6.54 4.04
N VAL A 108 -8.99 5.37 4.62
CA VAL A 108 -7.98 4.46 5.16
C VAL A 108 -7.04 3.94 4.06
N TYR A 109 -7.56 3.64 2.87
CA TYR A 109 -6.72 3.28 1.73
C TYR A 109 -5.83 4.42 1.25
N ILE A 110 -6.34 5.65 1.20
CA ILE A 110 -5.55 6.84 0.86
C ILE A 110 -4.41 7.00 1.85
N ALA A 111 -4.71 6.96 3.16
CA ALA A 111 -3.70 7.10 4.19
C ALA A 111 -2.63 5.99 4.08
N GLY A 112 -3.05 4.73 3.92
CA GLY A 112 -2.12 3.61 3.69
C GLY A 112 -1.24 3.81 2.45
N THR A 113 -1.81 4.30 1.35
CA THR A 113 -1.10 4.55 0.09
C THR A 113 -0.07 5.67 0.23
N VAL A 114 -0.42 6.75 0.95
CA VAL A 114 0.50 7.85 1.25
C VAL A 114 1.67 7.36 2.10
N LEU A 115 1.43 6.58 3.16
CA LEU A 115 2.51 6.04 3.99
C LEU A 115 3.45 5.14 3.17
N THR A 116 2.90 4.24 2.35
CA THR A 116 3.72 3.38 1.46
C THR A 116 4.51 4.22 0.45
N LEU A 117 3.93 5.27 -0.11
CA LEU A 117 4.62 6.16 -1.05
C LEU A 117 5.78 6.91 -0.37
N VAL A 118 5.55 7.41 0.85
CA VAL A 118 6.61 8.03 1.67
C VAL A 118 7.73 7.04 1.96
N ALA A 119 7.41 5.77 2.24
CA ALA A 119 8.42 4.72 2.39
C ALA A 119 9.27 4.56 1.12
N LEU A 120 8.65 4.51 -0.06
CA LEU A 120 9.37 4.42 -1.34
C LEU A 120 10.27 5.63 -1.58
N ILE A 121 9.79 6.84 -1.26
CA ILE A 121 10.59 8.07 -1.37
C ILE A 121 11.82 7.99 -0.46
N PHE A 122 11.69 7.49 0.77
CA PHE A 122 12.83 7.29 1.66
C PHE A 122 13.83 6.26 1.14
N PHE A 123 13.38 5.20 0.44
CA PHE A 123 14.28 4.25 -0.18
C PHE A 123 14.98 4.83 -1.41
N GLU A 124 14.28 5.59 -2.26
CA GLU A 124 14.88 6.32 -3.39
C GLU A 124 15.95 7.33 -2.92
N ILE A 125 15.66 8.11 -1.87
CA ILE A 125 16.64 9.04 -1.29
C ILE A 125 17.89 8.29 -0.81
N GLN A 126 17.73 7.11 -0.20
CA GLN A 126 18.89 6.31 0.24
C GLN A 126 19.70 5.74 -0.94
N MET A 127 19.06 5.38 -2.04
CA MET A 127 19.76 4.91 -3.24
C MET A 127 20.59 6.02 -3.89
N VAL A 128 20.11 7.27 -3.86
CA VAL A 128 20.79 8.41 -4.49
C VAL A 128 21.82 9.06 -3.57
N SER A 129 21.45 9.31 -2.31
CA SER A 129 22.25 10.10 -1.36
C SER A 129 23.09 9.24 -0.41
N GLY A 130 23.03 7.92 -0.54
CA GLY A 130 23.74 6.97 0.31
C GLY A 130 22.94 6.52 1.53
N TYR A 131 23.43 5.44 2.14
CA TYR A 131 22.75 4.74 3.22
C TYR A 131 22.66 5.55 4.52
N ARG A 132 21.46 5.67 5.09
CA ARG A 132 21.20 6.33 6.37
C ARG A 132 20.29 5.47 7.24
N GLN A 133 20.83 4.93 8.34
CA GLN A 133 20.11 4.01 9.24
C GLN A 133 18.77 4.56 9.74
N ASN A 134 18.69 5.85 10.09
CA ASN A 134 17.45 6.45 10.59
C ASN A 134 16.35 6.49 9.52
N LEU A 135 16.73 6.77 8.26
CA LEU A 135 15.80 6.85 7.14
C LEU A 135 15.29 5.46 6.75
N GLN A 136 16.17 4.44 6.81
CA GLN A 136 15.79 3.05 6.61
C GLN A 136 14.76 2.60 7.64
N LYS A 137 15.00 2.85 8.93
CA LYS A 137 14.07 2.50 10.02
C LYS A 137 12.71 3.17 9.83
N HIS A 138 12.70 4.45 9.49
CA HIS A 138 11.44 5.17 9.25
C HIS A 138 10.71 4.66 8.00
N GLY A 139 11.44 4.38 6.91
CA GLY A 139 10.89 3.76 5.70
C GLY A 139 10.24 2.40 5.97
N LEU A 140 10.88 1.55 6.77
CA LEU A 140 10.30 0.24 7.16
C LEU A 140 9.06 0.38 8.03
N ASN A 141 9.07 1.30 9.00
CA ASN A 141 7.89 1.55 9.82
C ASN A 141 6.70 2.02 8.95
N MET A 142 6.96 2.86 7.95
CA MET A 142 5.95 3.28 6.97
C MET A 142 5.51 2.15 6.04
N LEU A 143 6.44 1.26 5.65
CA LEU A 143 6.15 0.05 4.86
C LEU A 143 5.40 -1.03 5.65
N ILE A 144 5.35 -0.94 6.98
CA ILE A 144 4.46 -1.76 7.82
C ILE A 144 3.11 -1.05 8.00
N ALA A 145 3.14 0.22 8.38
CA ALA A 145 1.94 1.00 8.67
C ALA A 145 1.02 1.16 7.44
N GLY A 146 1.59 1.42 6.26
CA GLY A 146 0.84 1.56 5.02
C GLY A 146 0.02 0.31 4.66
N PRO A 147 0.65 -0.85 4.48
CA PRO A 147 -0.04 -2.12 4.26
C PRO A 147 -0.97 -2.55 5.40
N ALA A 148 -0.66 -2.22 6.66
CA ALA A 148 -1.58 -2.45 7.77
C ALA A 148 -2.90 -1.66 7.61
N LEU A 149 -2.82 -0.41 7.16
CA LEU A 149 -4.00 0.38 6.82
C LEU A 149 -4.74 -0.18 5.61
N TRP A 150 -4.05 -0.61 4.55
CA TRP A 150 -4.69 -1.31 3.43
C TRP A 150 -5.41 -2.57 3.87
N LEU A 151 -4.83 -3.32 4.80
CA LEU A 151 -5.46 -4.50 5.37
C LEU A 151 -6.71 -4.14 6.16
N LEU A 152 -6.64 -3.11 7.03
CA LEU A 152 -7.79 -2.61 7.77
C LEU A 152 -8.91 -2.17 6.82
N GLY A 153 -8.57 -1.40 5.78
CA GLY A 153 -9.51 -1.00 4.73
C GLY A 153 -10.10 -2.21 3.98
N SER A 154 -9.31 -3.26 3.76
CA SER A 154 -9.75 -4.50 3.12
C SER A 154 -10.77 -5.25 3.99
N ILE A 155 -10.49 -5.40 5.29
CA ILE A 155 -11.40 -6.03 6.26
C ILE A 155 -12.72 -5.27 6.31
N HIS A 156 -12.64 -3.94 6.46
CA HIS A 156 -13.80 -3.07 6.51
C HIS A 156 -14.61 -3.11 5.21
N ASN A 157 -13.94 -3.28 4.07
CA ASN A 157 -14.59 -3.53 2.79
C ASN A 157 -15.32 -4.89 2.75
N ILE A 158 -14.77 -5.96 3.35
CA ILE A 158 -15.38 -7.31 3.35
C ILE A 158 -16.67 -7.32 4.14
N CYS A 159 -16.71 -6.57 5.25
CA CYS A 159 -17.87 -6.45 6.12
C CYS A 159 -19.08 -5.75 5.47
N GLN A 160 -18.96 -5.27 4.22
CA GLN A 160 -20.13 -4.77 3.51
C GLN A 160 -20.98 -5.89 2.95
N VAL A 161 -22.23 -5.90 3.38
CA VAL A 161 -23.31 -6.66 2.77
C VAL A 161 -24.06 -5.77 1.77
N TYR A 162 -24.15 -6.23 0.52
CA TYR A 162 -24.91 -5.58 -0.55
C TYR A 162 -26.20 -6.35 -0.82
N GLU A 163 -27.29 -5.99 -0.13
CA GLU A 163 -28.58 -6.68 -0.27
C GLU A 163 -29.27 -6.48 -1.64
N ARG A 164 -28.79 -5.58 -2.51
CA ARG A 164 -29.43 -5.26 -3.81
C ARG A 164 -28.47 -5.06 -5.00
N ALA A 165 -27.24 -5.58 -4.94
CA ALA A 165 -26.31 -5.45 -6.07
C ALA A 165 -26.52 -6.55 -7.13
N ASN A 166 -26.40 -6.20 -8.42
CA ASN A 166 -26.44 -7.16 -9.52
C ASN A 166 -25.30 -8.20 -9.38
N ALA A 167 -25.54 -9.47 -9.72
CA ALA A 167 -24.57 -10.57 -9.52
C ALA A 167 -23.22 -10.29 -10.20
N ASN A 168 -23.22 -9.73 -11.42
CA ASN A 168 -21.99 -9.37 -12.15
C ASN A 168 -21.14 -8.33 -11.40
N VAL A 169 -21.81 -7.38 -10.74
CA VAL A 169 -21.15 -6.33 -9.97
C VAL A 169 -20.56 -6.90 -8.68
N GLN A 170 -21.28 -7.81 -8.02
CA GLN A 170 -20.77 -8.50 -6.84
C GLN A 170 -19.53 -9.35 -7.16
N VAL A 171 -19.55 -10.09 -8.28
CA VAL A 171 -18.39 -10.86 -8.76
C VAL A 171 -17.21 -9.93 -9.04
N LEU A 172 -17.42 -8.85 -9.81
CA LEU A 172 -16.36 -7.88 -10.12
C LEU A 172 -15.74 -7.30 -8.83
N GLN A 173 -16.56 -6.96 -7.84
CA GLN A 173 -16.09 -6.45 -6.56
C GLN A 173 -15.27 -7.49 -5.80
N LYS A 174 -15.71 -8.75 -5.74
CA LYS A 174 -14.97 -9.83 -5.08
C LYS A 174 -13.65 -10.16 -5.81
N CYS A 175 -13.64 -10.10 -7.14
CA CYS A 175 -12.43 -10.29 -7.95
C CYS A 175 -11.37 -9.20 -7.73
N VAL A 176 -11.76 -7.98 -7.35
CA VAL A 176 -10.81 -6.90 -6.99
C VAL A 176 -10.44 -6.97 -5.51
N GLN A 177 -11.40 -7.30 -4.65
CA GLN A 177 -11.23 -7.33 -3.20
C GLN A 177 -10.30 -8.45 -2.73
N THR A 178 -10.43 -9.66 -3.27
CA THR A 178 -9.61 -10.80 -2.83
C THR A 178 -8.12 -10.58 -3.12
N PRO A 179 -7.69 -10.19 -4.33
CA PRO A 179 -6.29 -9.87 -4.59
C PRO A 179 -5.77 -8.69 -3.75
N LEU A 180 -6.62 -7.70 -3.47
CA LEU A 180 -6.24 -6.55 -2.65
C LEU A 180 -5.99 -6.94 -1.19
N LEU A 181 -6.84 -7.80 -0.62
CA LEU A 181 -6.63 -8.36 0.71
C LEU A 181 -5.33 -9.17 0.76
N LEU A 182 -5.13 -10.07 -0.20
CA LEU A 182 -3.93 -10.90 -0.29
C LEU A 182 -2.66 -10.04 -0.46
N GLY A 183 -2.69 -9.06 -1.36
CA GLY A 183 -1.59 -8.13 -1.56
C GLY A 183 -1.26 -7.35 -0.29
N SER A 184 -2.27 -6.79 0.39
CA SER A 184 -2.08 -6.06 1.65
C SER A 184 -1.41 -6.92 2.72
N MET A 185 -1.84 -8.18 2.85
CA MET A 185 -1.22 -9.15 3.77
C MET A 185 0.23 -9.46 3.39
N LEU A 186 0.50 -9.76 2.12
CA LEU A 186 1.85 -10.09 1.65
C LEU A 186 2.81 -8.92 1.85
N PHE A 187 2.37 -7.70 1.55
CA PHE A 187 3.17 -6.49 1.80
C PHE A 187 3.43 -6.26 3.28
N LEU A 188 2.42 -6.47 4.14
CA LEU A 188 2.58 -6.33 5.58
C LEU A 188 3.59 -7.36 6.13
N ILE A 189 3.45 -8.62 5.74
CA ILE A 189 4.36 -9.70 6.14
C ILE A 189 5.78 -9.39 5.64
N GLY A 190 5.93 -8.96 4.38
CA GLY A 190 7.22 -8.56 3.82
C GLY A 190 7.88 -7.42 4.60
N GLY A 191 7.09 -6.42 5.01
CA GLY A 191 7.56 -5.33 5.88
C GLY A 191 8.03 -5.82 7.25
N ILE A 192 7.28 -6.72 7.90
CA ILE A 192 7.63 -7.29 9.21
C ILE A 192 8.91 -8.13 9.12
N VAL A 193 9.02 -9.00 8.10
CA VAL A 193 10.21 -9.84 7.90
C VAL A 193 11.46 -8.97 7.70
N ASN A 194 11.36 -7.93 6.85
CA ASN A 194 12.47 -7.02 6.59
C ASN A 194 12.85 -6.19 7.83
N TRP A 195 11.86 -5.76 8.62
CA TRP A 195 12.10 -5.10 9.89
C TRP A 195 12.85 -6.01 10.88
N HIS A 196 12.46 -7.28 10.97
CA HIS A 196 13.10 -8.24 11.88
C HIS A 196 14.56 -8.51 11.50
N ASP A 197 14.85 -8.69 10.19
CA ASP A 197 16.21 -8.91 9.70
C ASP A 197 17.17 -7.78 10.11
N ILE A 198 16.74 -6.53 9.91
CA ILE A 198 17.55 -5.34 10.24
C ILE A 198 17.79 -5.19 11.74
N HIS A 199 16.81 -5.48 12.58
CA HIS A 199 17.00 -5.45 14.04
C HIS A 199 17.91 -6.58 14.53
N THR A 200 17.84 -7.75 13.88
CA THR A 200 18.69 -8.90 14.21
C THR A 200 20.15 -8.64 13.80
N GLN A 201 20.39 -8.07 12.63
CA GLN A 201 21.75 -7.69 12.19
C GLN A 201 22.36 -6.58 13.06
N SER A 202 21.56 -5.58 13.44
CA SER A 202 22.02 -4.50 14.33
C SER A 202 22.43 -5.03 15.71
N THR A 203 21.70 -5.99 16.25
CA THR A 203 22.01 -6.58 17.58
C THR A 203 23.25 -7.48 17.52
N SER A 204 23.41 -8.29 16.47
CA SER A 204 24.63 -9.10 16.26
C SER A 204 25.88 -8.24 16.08
N THR A 205 25.80 -7.15 15.32
CA THR A 205 26.92 -6.20 15.13
C THR A 205 27.31 -5.54 16.45
N SER A 206 26.33 -5.14 17.26
CA SER A 206 26.59 -4.56 18.59
C SER A 206 27.24 -5.55 19.56
N LYS A 207 26.82 -6.83 19.54
CA LYS A 207 27.44 -7.88 20.35
C LYS A 207 28.89 -8.16 19.94
N LEU A 208 29.20 -8.14 18.64
CA LEU A 208 30.57 -8.29 18.15
C LEU A 208 31.46 -7.11 18.55
N LEU A 209 30.96 -5.87 18.45
CA LEU A 209 31.71 -4.69 18.89
C LEU A 209 31.93 -4.65 20.41
N VAL A 210 30.93 -5.09 21.20
CA VAL A 210 31.06 -5.21 22.66
C VAL A 210 32.00 -6.35 23.04
N SER A 211 31.90 -7.51 22.39
CA SER A 211 32.80 -8.66 22.64
C SER A 211 34.23 -8.40 22.20
N GLY A 212 34.43 -7.63 21.12
CA GLY A 212 35.75 -7.18 20.66
C GLY A 212 36.37 -6.08 21.53
N SER A 213 35.62 -5.54 22.50
CA SER A 213 36.12 -4.56 23.48
C SER A 213 36.52 -5.19 24.82
N SER A 214 36.32 -6.51 25.00
CA SER A 214 36.60 -7.22 26.25
C SER A 214 37.75 -8.23 26.19
N GLU A 215 38.47 -8.35 25.07
CA GLU A 215 39.64 -9.24 24.96
C GLU A 215 40.91 -8.52 24.47
N LEU A 216 41.67 -7.98 25.45
CA LEU A 216 43.14 -8.06 25.59
C LEU A 216 44.07 -7.29 24.60
N PRO A 217 45.36 -7.10 24.97
CA PRO A 217 46.18 -5.95 24.62
C PRO A 217 46.80 -6.05 23.23
N LEU A 218 47.11 -4.87 22.69
CA LEU A 218 47.87 -4.64 21.46
C LEU A 218 49.13 -5.52 21.38
N THR A 219 49.08 -6.54 20.51
CA THR A 219 50.26 -6.98 19.76
C THR A 219 49.89 -7.03 18.27
N PRO A 220 50.71 -6.45 17.38
CA PRO A 220 50.42 -6.45 15.95
C PRO A 220 50.82 -7.80 15.38
N VAL A 221 49.84 -8.61 14.98
CA VAL A 221 50.10 -9.74 14.07
C VAL A 221 50.03 -9.18 12.65
N SER A 222 51.22 -8.85 12.13
CA SER A 222 51.47 -8.84 10.69
C SER A 222 51.25 -10.25 10.16
N ILE A 223 50.55 -10.40 9.04
CA ILE A 223 50.84 -11.37 7.97
C ILE A 223 50.06 -10.93 6.73
N ASP A 224 50.81 -10.46 5.75
CA ASP A 224 50.46 -10.44 4.34
C ASP A 224 50.03 -11.83 3.88
N HIS A 225 48.85 -11.97 3.26
CA HIS A 225 48.62 -12.81 2.09
C HIS A 225 47.15 -12.76 1.65
N TRP A 226 46.95 -12.79 0.33
CA TRP A 226 45.68 -12.94 -0.41
C TRP A 226 45.00 -11.67 -0.94
N ILE A 227 45.74 -10.88 -1.72
CA ILE A 227 45.19 -10.26 -2.94
C ILE A 227 46.22 -10.42 -4.07
N PRO A 228 45.86 -11.09 -5.17
CA PRO A 228 46.28 -10.62 -6.48
C PRO A 228 45.04 -10.14 -7.24
N ALA A 229 45.01 -8.83 -7.51
CA ALA A 229 44.40 -8.26 -8.71
C ALA A 229 45.34 -8.55 -9.90
N PRO A 230 44.92 -8.53 -11.18
CA PRO A 230 43.73 -7.87 -11.76
C PRO A 230 42.62 -8.80 -12.25
#